data_AF-A0A1V6PJI2-F1
#
_entry.id   AF-A0A1V6PJI2-F1
#
_cell.length_a   1.000
_cell.length_b   1.000
_cell.length_c   1.000
_cell.angle_alpha   90.00
_cell.angle_beta   90.00
_cell.angle_gamma   90.00
#
_symmetry.space_group_name_H-M   'P 1'
#
loop_
_entity.id
_entity.type
_entity.pdbx_description
1 polymer ?
#
loop_
_entity_poly.entity_id
_entity_poly.type
_entity_poly.pdbx_seq_one_letter_code
_entity_poly.pdbx_strand_id
1 'polypeptide(L)'
;MVPRKTLLSPIHSLLSALTTKASSSTLLSTFTTHPPPVCHEHGLPQLAPFLGRSFTGQDGVSRYFALLAEHLDIKNMTFEPDDAWVVDEGSMTVYLRGSATFTWKETGQSWDETFVYRVAVAEDVGSGSMKVLR
;
A
#
# COMPACT_ATOMS: atom_id res chain seq x y z
N MET A 1 -10.35 -23.34 0.35
CA MET A 1 -10.64 -22.06 -0.34
C MET A 1 -10.62 -20.97 0.73
N VAL A 2 -9.76 -19.97 0.60
CA VAL A 2 -9.72 -18.85 1.55
C VAL A 2 -10.91 -17.94 1.25
N PRO A 3 -11.80 -17.64 2.23
CA PRO A 3 -12.96 -16.81 1.96
C PRO A 3 -12.58 -15.40 1.49
N ARG A 4 -13.28 -14.84 0.50
CA ARG A 4 -13.12 -13.42 0.06
C ARG A 4 -12.95 -12.46 1.24
N LYS A 5 -13.81 -12.55 2.26
CA LYS A 5 -13.76 -11.70 3.46
C LYS A 5 -12.41 -11.75 4.20
N THR A 6 -11.76 -12.90 4.22
CA THR A 6 -10.44 -13.09 4.84
C THR A 6 -9.35 -12.34 4.08
N LEU A 7 -9.48 -12.21 2.75
CA LEU A 7 -8.57 -11.44 1.91
C LEU A 7 -8.82 -9.92 2.02
N LEU A 8 -10.07 -9.50 2.22
CA LEU A 8 -10.42 -8.07 2.28
C LEU A 8 -9.99 -7.40 3.58
N SER A 9 -10.04 -8.11 4.71
CA SER A 9 -9.70 -7.55 6.03
C SER A 9 -8.32 -6.85 6.08
N PRO A 10 -7.20 -7.46 5.64
CA PRO A 10 -5.91 -6.77 5.62
C PRO A 10 -5.89 -5.57 4.66
N ILE A 11 -6.64 -5.61 3.56
CA ILE A 11 -6.75 -4.48 2.63
C ILE A 11 -7.42 -3.30 3.34
N HIS A 12 -8.56 -3.51 4.01
CA HIS A 12 -9.22 -2.45 4.76
C HIS A 12 -8.31 -1.81 5.82
N SER A 13 -7.54 -2.63 6.54
CA SER A 13 -6.57 -2.12 7.52
C SER A 13 -5.53 -1.22 6.87
N LEU A 14 -4.97 -1.62 5.72
CA LEU A 14 -4.03 -0.80 4.95
C LEU A 14 -4.68 0.51 4.48
N LEU A 15 -5.85 0.44 3.83
CA LEU A 15 -6.52 1.63 3.29
C LEU A 15 -6.93 2.61 4.40
N SER A 16 -7.41 2.09 5.53
CA SER A 16 -7.72 2.89 6.71
C SER A 16 -6.47 3.60 7.22
N ALA A 17 -5.34 2.89 7.35
CA ALA A 17 -4.08 3.49 7.79
C ALA A 17 -3.60 4.59 6.83
N LEU A 18 -3.72 4.38 5.52
CA LEU A 18 -3.34 5.36 4.49
C LEU A 18 -4.25 6.61 4.52
N THR A 19 -5.57 6.42 4.49
CA THR A 19 -6.55 7.51 4.41
C THR A 19 -6.63 8.35 5.68
N THR A 20 -6.43 7.74 6.85
CA THR A 20 -6.42 8.45 8.14
C THR A 20 -5.07 9.07 8.49
N LYS A 21 -4.06 8.93 7.62
CA LYS A 21 -2.68 9.36 7.86
C LYS A 21 -2.15 8.81 9.20
N ALA A 22 -2.36 7.52 9.43
CA ALA A 22 -1.95 6.85 10.66
C ALA A 22 -0.43 6.95 10.88
N SER A 23 0.01 6.73 12.11
CA SER A 23 1.44 6.71 12.44
C SER A 23 2.19 5.64 11.63
N SER A 24 3.49 5.86 11.40
CA SER A 24 4.34 4.86 10.71
C SER A 24 4.28 3.48 11.36
N SER A 25 4.21 3.42 12.69
CA SER A 25 4.04 2.16 13.43
C SER A 25 2.73 1.44 13.10
N THR A 26 1.63 2.18 13.03
CA THR A 26 0.31 1.63 12.68
C THR A 26 0.30 1.14 11.24
N LEU A 27 0.84 1.93 10.31
CA LEU A 27 0.93 1.55 8.91
C LEU A 27 1.80 0.29 8.72
N LEU A 28 2.97 0.23 9.36
CA LEU A 28 3.86 -0.93 9.31
C LEU A 28 3.21 -2.19 9.89
N SER A 29 2.36 -2.05 10.92
CA SER A 29 1.65 -3.18 11.52
C SER A 29 0.67 -3.90 10.58
N THR A 30 0.26 -3.24 9.48
CA THR A 30 -0.60 -3.82 8.43
C THR A 30 0.14 -4.79 7.52
N PHE A 31 1.48 -4.75 7.52
CA PHE A 31 2.33 -5.61 6.71
C PHE A 31 2.81 -6.84 7.48
N THR A 32 3.11 -7.92 6.76
CA THR A 32 3.74 -9.11 7.31
C THR A 32 5.09 -8.77 7.93
N THR A 33 5.50 -9.51 8.96
CA THR A 33 6.88 -9.54 9.42
C THR A 33 7.63 -10.68 8.73
N HIS A 34 6.98 -11.84 8.63
CA HIS A 34 7.45 -13.02 7.91
C HIS A 34 6.24 -13.67 7.21
N PRO A 35 6.27 -13.89 5.88
CA PRO A 35 7.38 -13.58 4.95
C PRO A 35 7.67 -12.07 4.83
N PRO A 36 8.89 -11.66 4.42
CA PRO A 36 9.24 -10.25 4.31
C PRO A 36 8.34 -9.52 3.28
N PRO A 37 7.69 -8.41 3.66
CA PRO A 37 6.82 -7.67 2.76
C PRO A 37 7.62 -6.94 1.69
N VAL A 38 6.98 -6.54 0.60
CA VAL A 38 7.61 -5.77 -0.49
C VAL A 38 6.69 -4.63 -0.94
N CYS A 39 7.12 -3.38 -0.82
CA CYS A 39 6.49 -2.28 -1.55
C CYS A 39 7.19 -2.08 -2.90
N HIS A 40 6.42 -1.93 -3.96
CA HIS A 40 6.94 -1.57 -5.28
C HIS A 40 5.97 -0.62 -5.98
N GLU A 41 6.43 0.60 -6.25
CA GLU A 41 5.67 1.58 -7.02
C GLU A 41 6.22 1.63 -8.45
N HIS A 42 5.37 1.33 -9.42
CA HIS A 42 5.78 1.33 -10.82
C HIS A 42 5.91 2.77 -11.33
N GLY A 43 6.98 3.04 -12.07
CA GLY A 43 7.24 4.36 -12.65
C GLY A 43 8.69 4.47 -13.12
N LEU A 44 9.04 5.61 -13.72
CA LEU A 44 10.41 5.85 -14.18
C LEU A 44 11.31 6.18 -12.97
N PRO A 45 12.39 5.42 -12.70
CA PRO A 45 13.23 5.62 -11.51
C PRO A 45 13.95 6.98 -11.43
N GLN A 46 13.98 7.72 -12.53
CA GLN A 46 14.58 9.05 -12.62
C GLN A 46 13.65 10.18 -12.14
N LEU A 47 12.35 9.92 -11.98
CA LEU A 47 11.36 10.93 -11.60
C LEU A 47 11.23 11.11 -10.09
N ALA A 48 11.40 10.04 -9.31
CA ALA A 48 11.36 10.09 -7.86
C ALA A 48 12.11 8.90 -7.23
N PRO A 49 12.64 9.04 -6.00
CA PRO A 49 13.49 8.01 -5.40
C PRO A 49 12.74 6.73 -4.99
N PHE A 50 11.41 6.77 -4.96
CA PHE A 50 10.55 5.63 -4.63
C PHE A 50 10.01 4.88 -5.87
N LEU A 51 10.14 5.43 -7.09
CA LEU A 51 9.61 4.83 -8.30
C LEU A 51 10.54 3.77 -8.92
N GLY A 52 9.92 2.72 -9.46
CA GLY A 52 10.57 1.63 -10.20
C GLY A 52 11.54 0.81 -9.35
N ARG A 53 11.36 0.80 -8.03
CA ARG A 53 12.26 0.17 -7.05
C ARG A 53 11.45 -0.65 -6.06
N SER A 54 12.04 -1.76 -5.61
CA SER A 54 11.45 -2.62 -4.58
C SER A 54 12.02 -2.31 -3.21
N PHE A 55 11.15 -2.22 -2.22
CA PHE A 55 11.47 -1.99 -0.82
C PHE A 55 11.03 -3.21 -0.02
N THR A 56 12.00 -4.03 0.39
CA THR A 56 11.75 -5.35 0.99
C THR A 56 11.96 -5.35 2.51
N GLY A 57 11.15 -6.12 3.22
CA GLY A 57 11.17 -6.20 4.68
C GLY A 57 10.51 -5.00 5.35
N GLN A 58 10.25 -5.12 6.65
CA GLN A 58 9.66 -4.04 7.46
C GLN A 58 10.48 -2.74 7.37
N ASP A 59 11.81 -2.82 7.42
CA ASP A 59 12.69 -1.65 7.25
C ASP A 59 12.57 -1.03 5.86
N GLY A 60 12.44 -1.86 4.82
CA GLY A 60 12.22 -1.40 3.45
C GLY A 60 10.90 -0.66 3.30
N VAL A 61 9.81 -1.26 3.78
CA VAL A 61 8.47 -0.64 3.78
C VAL A 61 8.48 0.67 4.55
N SER A 62 9.14 0.71 5.71
CA SER A 62 9.30 1.93 6.50
C SER A 62 10.00 3.03 5.71
N ARG A 63 11.11 2.69 5.03
CA ARG A 63 11.83 3.62 4.17
C ARG A 63 11.02 4.08 2.96
N TYR A 64 10.20 3.21 2.36
CA TYR A 64 9.31 3.59 1.27
C TYR A 64 8.33 4.69 1.69
N PHE A 65 7.62 4.47 2.81
CA PHE A 65 6.69 5.48 3.31
C PHE A 65 7.38 6.74 3.83
N ALA A 66 8.61 6.63 4.36
CA ALA A 66 9.41 7.79 4.70
C ALA A 66 9.75 8.63 3.47
N LEU A 67 10.13 8.02 2.34
CA LEU A 67 10.38 8.74 1.07
C LEU A 67 9.11 9.40 0.54
N LEU A 68 7.96 8.70 0.57
CA LEU A 68 6.69 9.32 0.20
C LEU A 68 6.39 10.53 1.07
N ALA A 69 6.54 10.40 2.39
CA ALA A 69 6.29 11.48 3.35
C ALA A 69 7.31 12.62 3.21
N GLU A 70 8.55 12.35 2.80
CA GLU A 70 9.57 13.38 2.55
C GLU A 70 9.22 14.23 1.33
N HIS A 71 8.77 13.59 0.25
CA HIS A 71 8.63 14.25 -1.05
C HIS A 71 7.21 14.71 -1.40
N LEU A 72 6.18 14.09 -0.84
CA LEU A 72 4.79 14.31 -1.23
C LEU A 72 3.94 14.83 -0.06
N ASP A 73 3.07 15.79 -0.36
CA ASP A 73 1.83 15.99 0.40
C ASP A 73 0.69 15.30 -0.36
N ILE A 74 -0.03 14.43 0.34
CA ILE A 74 -1.11 13.62 -0.22
C ILE A 74 -2.42 13.98 0.46
N LYS A 75 -3.43 14.31 -0.34
CA LYS A 75 -4.76 14.74 0.13
C LYS A 75 -5.85 14.05 -0.66
N ASN A 76 -7.06 14.06 -0.10
CA ASN A 76 -8.27 13.55 -0.73
C ASN A 76 -8.13 12.10 -1.22
N MET A 77 -7.33 11.28 -0.50
CA MET A 77 -7.15 9.89 -0.86
C MET A 77 -8.45 9.12 -0.63
N THR A 78 -8.95 8.49 -1.68
CA THR A 78 -10.18 7.69 -1.68
C THR A 78 -9.97 6.40 -2.48
N PHE A 79 -10.80 5.41 -2.20
CA PHE A 79 -10.77 4.09 -2.85
C PHE A 79 -12.16 3.70 -3.31
N GLU A 80 -12.24 2.90 -4.38
CA GLU A 80 -13.50 2.31 -4.83
C GLU A 80 -14.10 1.37 -3.78
N PRO A 81 -15.42 1.14 -3.77
CA PRO A 81 -16.06 0.18 -2.87
C PRO A 81 -15.68 -1.28 -3.19
N ASP A 82 -15.83 -2.17 -2.20
CA ASP A 82 -15.41 -3.58 -2.24
C ASP A 82 -15.99 -4.41 -3.41
N ASP A 83 -17.17 -4.04 -3.89
CA ASP A 83 -17.86 -4.69 -5.00
C ASP A 83 -17.20 -4.38 -6.35
N ALA A 84 -16.46 -3.27 -6.45
CA ALA A 84 -15.64 -2.92 -7.60
C ALA A 84 -14.25 -3.61 -7.60
N TRP A 85 -13.84 -4.22 -6.49
CA TRP A 85 -12.51 -4.84 -6.38
C TRP A 85 -12.46 -6.21 -7.05
N VAL A 86 -11.40 -6.46 -7.81
CA VAL A 86 -11.09 -7.77 -8.38
C VAL A 86 -10.30 -8.56 -7.35
N VAL A 87 -10.82 -9.71 -6.94
CA VAL A 87 -10.19 -10.58 -5.94
C VAL A 87 -9.80 -11.89 -6.62
N ASP A 88 -8.50 -12.15 -6.65
CA ASP A 88 -7.92 -13.43 -7.06
C ASP A 88 -7.63 -14.26 -5.81
N GLU A 89 -8.54 -15.19 -5.52
CA GLU A 89 -8.40 -16.10 -4.38
C GLU A 89 -7.30 -17.15 -4.58
N GLY A 90 -6.96 -17.47 -5.84
CA GLY A 90 -5.91 -18.43 -6.18
C GLY A 90 -4.52 -17.86 -5.91
N SER A 91 -4.33 -16.57 -6.18
CA SER A 91 -3.07 -15.86 -5.89
C SER A 91 -3.10 -15.03 -4.60
N MET A 92 -4.18 -15.11 -3.81
CA MET A 92 -4.40 -14.31 -2.60
C MET A 92 -4.12 -12.81 -2.82
N THR A 93 -4.64 -12.26 -3.91
CA THR A 93 -4.36 -10.88 -4.36
C THR A 93 -5.65 -10.12 -4.60
N VAL A 94 -5.69 -8.86 -4.17
CA VAL A 94 -6.78 -7.92 -4.41
C VAL A 94 -6.28 -6.78 -5.29
N TYR A 95 -7.03 -6.48 -6.33
CA TYR A 95 -6.80 -5.33 -7.20
C TYR A 95 -7.89 -4.30 -6.96
N LEU A 96 -7.49 -3.07 -6.67
CA LEU A 96 -8.40 -1.98 -6.38
C LEU A 96 -7.85 -0.67 -6.91
N ARG A 97 -8.75 0.25 -7.22
CA ARG A 97 -8.42 1.59 -7.69
C ARG A 97 -8.56 2.58 -6.55
N GLY A 98 -7.67 3.55 -6.53
CA GLY A 98 -7.75 4.72 -5.68
C GLY A 98 -7.51 6.00 -6.46
N SER A 99 -7.83 7.12 -5.83
CA SER A 99 -7.50 8.44 -6.34
C SER A 99 -7.02 9.33 -5.20
N ALA A 100 -6.11 10.26 -5.49
CA ALA A 100 -5.67 11.27 -4.54
C ALA A 100 -5.13 12.50 -5.27
N THR A 101 -5.05 13.61 -4.57
CA THR A 101 -4.28 14.78 -5.00
C THR A 101 -2.89 14.70 -4.38
N PHE A 102 -1.87 14.67 -5.23
CA PHE A 102 -0.46 14.66 -4.85
C PHE A 102 0.13 16.04 -5.07
N THR A 103 1.02 16.46 -4.19
CA THR A 103 1.80 17.70 -4.33
C THR A 103 3.27 17.39 -4.07
N TRP A 104 4.13 17.64 -5.05
CA TRP A 104 5.57 17.56 -4.86
C TRP A 104 6.05 18.72 -3.99
N LYS A 105 6.58 18.41 -2.81
CA LYS A 105 6.86 19.41 -1.77
C LYS A 105 7.90 20.44 -2.17
N GLU A 106 8.92 20.03 -2.92
CA GLU A 106 10.01 20.93 -3.32
C GLU A 106 9.56 22.01 -4.31
N THR A 107 8.71 21.64 -5.28
CA THR A 107 8.29 22.53 -6.36
C THR A 107 6.91 23.15 -6.12
N GLY A 108 6.12 22.57 -5.21
CA GLY A 108 4.72 22.93 -4.99
C GLY A 108 3.78 22.49 -6.13
N GLN A 109 4.28 21.73 -7.12
CA GLN A 109 3.44 21.26 -8.21
C GLN A 109 2.48 20.17 -7.73
N SER A 110 1.21 20.32 -8.09
CA SER A 110 0.15 19.39 -7.70
C SER A 110 -0.49 18.74 -8.92
N TRP A 111 -0.94 17.50 -8.76
CA TRP A 111 -1.71 16.77 -9.75
C TRP A 111 -2.72 15.85 -9.06
N ASP A 112 -3.84 15.60 -9.73
CA ASP A 112 -4.77 14.55 -9.36
C ASP A 112 -4.37 13.27 -10.07
N GLU A 113 -4.27 12.18 -9.32
CA GLU A 113 -3.87 10.88 -9.85
C GLU A 113 -4.91 9.83 -9.50
N THR A 114 -5.21 8.98 -10.48
CA THR A 114 -5.90 7.72 -10.29
C THR A 114 -4.89 6.59 -10.44
N PHE A 115 -4.83 5.72 -9.45
CA PHE A 115 -3.85 4.63 -9.38
C PHE A 115 -4.55 3.31 -9.10
N VAL A 116 -3.85 2.20 -9.39
CA VAL A 116 -4.31 0.84 -9.08
C VAL A 116 -3.31 0.21 -8.13
N TYR A 117 -3.80 -0.34 -7.04
CA TYR A 117 -3.02 -1.22 -6.17
C TYR A 117 -3.27 -2.67 -6.56
N ARG A 118 -2.19 -3.44 -6.64
CA ARG A 118 -2.18 -4.90 -6.63
C ARG A 118 -1.65 -5.33 -5.27
N VAL A 119 -2.53 -5.73 -4.37
CA VAL A 119 -2.15 -6.08 -3.00
C VAL A 119 -2.26 -7.58 -2.77
N ALA A 120 -1.12 -8.25 -2.61
CA ALA A 120 -1.05 -9.63 -2.18
C ALA A 120 -1.01 -9.72 -0.65
N VAL A 121 -1.66 -10.72 -0.08
CA VAL A 121 -1.73 -10.95 1.36
C VAL A 121 -1.17 -12.33 1.70
N ALA A 122 -0.67 -12.46 2.92
CA ALA A 122 -0.19 -13.73 3.44
C ALA A 122 -0.40 -13.82 4.95
N GLU A 123 -0.35 -15.05 5.47
CA GLU A 123 -0.28 -15.25 6.91
C GLU A 123 1.06 -14.74 7.41
N ASP A 124 1.01 -13.83 8.38
CA ASP A 124 2.19 -13.38 9.09
C ASP A 124 2.56 -14.41 10.15
N VAL A 125 3.67 -15.13 9.96
CA VAL A 125 4.15 -16.18 10.87
C VAL A 125 4.34 -15.64 12.29
N GLY A 126 4.70 -14.36 12.45
CA GLY A 126 4.89 -13.74 13.75
C GLY A 126 3.60 -13.52 14.56
N SER A 127 2.44 -13.42 13.90
CA SER A 127 1.16 -13.11 14.57
C SER A 127 0.03 -14.08 14.27
N GLY A 128 0.18 -14.98 13.29
CA GLY A 128 -0.88 -15.88 12.80
C GLY A 128 -2.04 -15.16 12.11
N SER A 129 -1.88 -13.87 11.77
CA SER A 129 -2.93 -13.05 11.15
C SER A 129 -2.62 -12.78 9.67
N MET A 130 -3.67 -12.60 8.85
CA MET A 130 -3.51 -12.17 7.46
C MET A 130 -3.09 -10.71 7.40
N LYS A 131 -2.00 -10.44 6.68
CA LYS A 131 -1.43 -9.10 6.51
C LYS A 131 -0.97 -8.87 5.08
N VAL A 132 -0.65 -7.62 4.76
CA VAL A 132 -0.13 -7.24 3.45
C VAL A 132 1.27 -7.79 3.25
N LEU A 133 1.45 -8.53 2.16
CA LEU A 133 2.74 -9.05 1.72
C LEU A 133 3.35 -8.16 0.63
N ARG A 134 2.55 -7.70 -0.35
CA ARG A 134 3.06 -6.91 -1.47
C ARG A 134 2.00 -5.99 -2.03
#